data_AF-A0A7Z9PRL0-F1
#
_entry.id   AF-A0A7Z9PRL0-F1
#
_cell.length_a   1.000
_cell.length_b   1.000
_cell.length_c   1.000
_cell.angle_alpha   90.00
_cell.angle_beta   90.00
_cell.angle_gamma   90.00
#
_symmetry.space_group_name_H-M   'P 1'
#
loop_
_entity.id
_entity.type
_entity.pdbx_description
1 polymer ?
#
loop_
_entity_poly.entity_id
_entity_poly.type
_entity_poly.pdbx_seq_one_letter_code
_entity_poly.pdbx_strand_id
1 'polypeptide(L)'
;MSYTFEDFLANKPSETYLSRFQEGGIERGVFSACWEPESFAGLLEFQIFLFRYSALMQPCIHGYGNEELKTHLKPEEGIDRAARAFHAEHQEMSMDAKEWCTQNLDFADFSWLDSGEYTTVMEFEIDGQPEMIAQGPAGFLSIFVADTMIG
;
A
#
# COMPACT_ATOMS: atom_id res chain seq x y z
N MET A 1 -17.42 -9.18 -10.72
CA MET A 1 -16.39 -10.23 -10.64
C MET A 1 -15.99 -10.33 -9.18
N SER A 2 -15.99 -11.52 -8.59
CA SER A 2 -15.33 -11.74 -7.30
C SER A 2 -13.83 -11.83 -7.55
N TYR A 3 -13.03 -11.18 -6.73
CA TYR A 3 -11.58 -11.31 -6.72
C TYR A 3 -11.17 -12.47 -5.81
N THR A 4 -10.17 -13.25 -6.21
CA THR A 4 -9.77 -14.48 -5.50
C THR A 4 -8.45 -14.30 -4.76
N PHE A 5 -8.11 -15.26 -3.89
CA PHE A 5 -6.80 -15.27 -3.23
C PHE A 5 -5.67 -15.61 -4.21
N GLU A 6 -5.96 -16.44 -5.21
CA GLU A 6 -5.03 -16.81 -6.27
C GLU A 6 -4.65 -15.58 -7.13
N ASP A 7 -5.61 -14.69 -7.40
CA ASP A 7 -5.37 -13.40 -8.06
C ASP A 7 -4.44 -12.48 -7.24
N PHE A 8 -4.56 -12.50 -5.90
CA PHE A 8 -3.64 -11.80 -5.01
C PHE A 8 -2.23 -12.39 -5.09
N LEU A 9 -2.11 -13.71 -5.01
CA LEU A 9 -0.80 -14.39 -5.06
C LEU A 9 -0.06 -14.15 -6.39
N ALA A 10 -0.81 -14.03 -7.50
CA ALA A 10 -0.26 -13.72 -8.80
C ALA A 10 0.36 -12.31 -8.88
N ASN A 11 -0.13 -11.37 -8.06
CA ASN A 11 0.31 -9.96 -8.03
C ASN A 11 0.68 -9.51 -6.62
N LYS A 12 1.27 -10.42 -5.82
CA LYS A 12 1.74 -10.08 -4.47
C LYS A 12 2.92 -9.10 -4.55
N PRO A 13 3.18 -8.30 -3.49
CA PRO A 13 4.36 -7.43 -3.45
C PRO A 13 5.65 -8.22 -3.71
N SER A 14 6.59 -7.63 -4.46
CA SER A 14 7.94 -8.17 -4.64
C SER A 14 8.79 -7.95 -3.38
N GLU A 15 8.60 -6.80 -2.74
CA GLU A 15 9.27 -6.44 -1.49
C GLU A 15 8.31 -5.78 -0.51
N THR A 16 8.56 -5.96 0.79
CA THR A 16 7.75 -5.37 1.87
C THR A 16 8.64 -4.87 3.00
N TYR A 17 8.27 -3.74 3.57
CA TYR A 17 9.01 -3.09 4.66
C TYR A 17 8.03 -2.70 5.79
N LEU A 18 8.49 -2.82 7.03
CA LEU A 18 7.73 -2.44 8.23
C LEU A 18 8.62 -1.67 9.19
N SER A 19 8.37 -0.38 9.33
CA SER A 19 9.02 0.47 10.34
C SER A 19 8.07 0.67 11.52
N ARG A 20 8.46 0.19 12.70
CA ARG A 20 7.64 0.28 13.93
C ARG A 20 8.00 1.51 14.74
N PHE A 21 6.99 2.15 15.31
CA PHE A 21 7.15 3.30 16.21
C PHE A 21 6.07 3.29 17.31
N GLN A 22 6.23 4.18 18.30
CA GLN A 22 5.31 4.33 19.42
C GLN A 22 4.57 5.65 19.30
N GLU A 23 3.24 5.62 19.34
CA GLU A 23 2.39 6.80 19.33
C GLU A 23 1.35 6.69 20.45
N GLY A 24 1.38 7.61 21.42
CA GLY A 24 0.39 7.61 22.51
C GLY A 24 0.36 6.34 23.39
N GLY A 25 1.42 5.52 23.37
CA GLY A 25 1.49 4.24 24.08
C GLY A 25 0.92 3.05 23.29
N ILE A 26 0.56 3.24 22.02
CA ILE A 26 0.17 2.20 21.07
C ILE A 26 1.34 1.98 20.11
N GLU A 27 1.65 0.71 19.82
CA GLU A 27 2.63 0.37 18.79
C GLU A 27 1.98 0.49 17.40
N ARG A 28 2.57 1.32 16.56
CA ARG A 28 2.15 1.55 15.18
C ARG A 28 3.27 1.23 14.21
N GLY A 29 2.89 1.02 12.95
CA GLY A 29 3.78 0.66 11.88
C GLY A 29 3.54 1.51 10.65
N VAL A 30 4.62 1.95 10.02
CA VAL A 30 4.59 2.33 8.61
C VAL A 30 4.78 1.05 7.80
N PHE A 31 3.73 0.67 7.09
CA PHE A 31 3.67 -0.49 6.23
C PHE A 31 3.97 -0.06 4.80
N SER A 32 4.93 -0.71 4.16
CA SER A 32 5.31 -0.40 2.78
C SER A 32 5.40 -1.67 1.95
N ALA A 33 4.94 -1.60 0.72
CA ALA A 33 4.96 -2.70 -0.23
C ALA A 33 5.31 -2.19 -1.63
N CYS A 34 6.16 -2.95 -2.34
CA CYS A 34 6.63 -2.62 -3.67
C CYS A 34 6.18 -3.68 -4.68
N TRP A 35 5.94 -3.26 -5.92
CA TRP A 35 5.62 -4.13 -7.04
C TRP A 35 6.45 -3.73 -8.26
N GLU A 36 6.75 -4.71 -9.11
CA GLU A 36 7.48 -4.50 -10.36
C GLU A 36 6.69 -3.63 -11.36
N PRO A 37 7.37 -2.91 -12.27
CA PRO A 37 6.73 -2.03 -13.27
C PRO A 37 5.66 -2.66 -14.14
N GLU A 38 5.79 -3.95 -14.46
CA GLU A 38 4.83 -4.69 -15.29
C GLU A 38 3.59 -5.18 -14.53
N SER A 39 3.51 -4.97 -13.21
CA SER A 39 2.46 -5.54 -12.36
C SER A 39 1.07 -4.95 -12.64
N PHE A 40 1.01 -3.67 -13.03
CA PHE A 40 -0.24 -2.94 -13.29
C PHE A 40 -0.08 -2.00 -14.48
N ALA A 41 -1.17 -1.69 -15.19
CA ALA A 41 -1.10 -0.74 -16.31
C ALA A 41 -0.98 0.73 -15.86
N GLY A 42 -1.20 1.03 -14.57
CA GLY A 42 -1.06 2.37 -13.99
C GLY A 42 -1.71 2.48 -12.60
N LEU A 43 -1.61 3.66 -11.98
CA LEU A 43 -2.10 3.91 -10.61
C LEU A 43 -3.56 3.53 -10.37
N LEU A 44 -4.45 3.72 -11.33
CA LEU A 44 -5.86 3.34 -11.15
C LEU A 44 -6.03 1.81 -10.97
N GLU A 45 -5.34 1.00 -11.78
CA GLU A 45 -5.41 -0.45 -11.64
C GLU A 45 -4.77 -0.91 -10.34
N PHE A 46 -3.67 -0.26 -9.95
CA PHE A 46 -3.01 -0.50 -8.68
C PHE A 46 -3.92 -0.14 -7.47
N GLN A 47 -4.60 1.00 -7.49
CA GLN A 47 -5.58 1.40 -6.46
C GLN A 47 -6.72 0.38 -6.36
N ILE A 48 -7.24 -0.09 -7.50
CA ILE A 48 -8.29 -1.13 -7.52
C ILE A 48 -7.78 -2.41 -6.87
N PHE A 49 -6.54 -2.81 -7.16
CA PHE A 49 -5.93 -3.97 -6.52
C PHE A 49 -5.83 -3.81 -5.00
N LEU A 50 -5.29 -2.68 -4.51
CA LEU A 50 -5.17 -2.40 -3.07
C LEU A 50 -6.53 -2.40 -2.37
N PHE A 51 -7.56 -1.83 -3.00
CA PHE A 51 -8.92 -1.83 -2.45
C PHE A 51 -9.51 -3.24 -2.32
N ARG A 52 -9.30 -4.10 -3.32
CA ARG A 52 -9.75 -5.50 -3.27
C ARG A 52 -9.06 -6.27 -2.13
N TYR A 53 -7.78 -6.02 -1.91
CA TYR A 53 -6.93 -6.83 -1.04
C TYR A 53 -6.43 -6.10 0.21
N SER A 54 -7.07 -5.00 0.61
CA SER A 54 -6.68 -4.18 1.75
C SER A 54 -6.51 -5.01 3.03
N ALA A 55 -7.45 -5.92 3.30
CA ALA A 55 -7.43 -6.84 4.43
C ALA A 55 -6.23 -7.82 4.43
N LEU A 56 -5.57 -8.03 3.27
CA LEU A 56 -4.39 -8.88 3.14
C LEU A 56 -3.07 -8.11 3.28
N MET A 57 -3.06 -6.80 3.04
CA MET A 57 -1.83 -6.02 2.93
C MET A 57 -1.02 -6.04 4.22
N GLN A 58 -1.64 -5.72 5.35
CA GLN A 58 -0.95 -5.71 6.64
C GLN A 58 -0.44 -7.12 7.03
N PRO A 59 -1.26 -8.20 7.03
CA PRO A 59 -0.79 -9.57 7.25
C PRO A 59 0.34 -9.99 6.30
N CYS A 60 0.27 -9.60 5.03
CA CYS A 60 1.30 -9.91 4.03
C CYS A 60 2.65 -9.26 4.39
N ILE A 61 2.63 -7.98 4.78
CA ILE A 61 3.83 -7.23 5.18
C ILE A 61 4.38 -7.76 6.53
N HIS A 62 3.52 -8.27 7.41
CA HIS A 62 3.94 -8.98 8.62
C HIS A 62 4.58 -10.36 8.35
N GLY A 63 4.48 -10.88 7.12
CA GLY A 63 5.08 -12.15 6.73
C GLY A 63 4.22 -13.37 7.06
N TYR A 64 2.90 -13.23 7.14
CA TYR A 64 1.99 -14.36 7.36
C TYR A 64 2.09 -15.38 6.22
N GLY A 65 1.91 -16.66 6.54
CA GLY A 65 1.91 -17.72 5.53
C GLY A 65 0.67 -17.67 4.65
N ASN A 66 0.73 -18.24 3.44
CA ASN A 66 -0.39 -18.21 2.48
C ASN A 66 -1.71 -18.75 3.07
N GLU A 67 -1.66 -19.82 3.85
CA GLU A 67 -2.87 -20.39 4.47
C GLU A 67 -3.49 -19.45 5.49
N GLU A 68 -2.66 -18.73 6.26
CA GLU A 68 -3.11 -17.71 7.22
C GLU A 68 -3.67 -16.50 6.48
N LEU A 69 -2.93 -15.96 5.50
CA LEU A 69 -3.37 -14.84 4.65
C LEU A 69 -4.75 -15.10 4.04
N LYS A 70 -4.97 -16.31 3.52
CA LYS A 70 -6.24 -16.68 2.89
C LYS A 70 -7.45 -16.49 3.82
N THR A 71 -7.27 -16.67 5.13
CA THR A 71 -8.33 -16.46 6.13
C THR A 71 -8.73 -15.00 6.32
N HIS A 72 -7.86 -14.06 5.95
CA HIS A 72 -8.12 -12.63 6.03
C HIS A 72 -8.83 -12.07 4.79
N LEU A 73 -8.93 -12.83 3.70
CA LEU A 73 -9.59 -12.36 2.48
C LEU A 73 -11.09 -12.16 2.74
N LYS A 74 -11.55 -10.93 2.54
CA LYS A 74 -12.95 -10.54 2.66
C LYS A 74 -13.43 -9.94 1.32
N PRO A 75 -14.00 -10.76 0.43
CA PRO A 75 -14.54 -10.27 -0.82
C PRO A 75 -15.78 -9.39 -0.60
N GLU A 76 -15.76 -8.19 -1.14
CA GLU A 76 -16.84 -7.20 -1.00
C GLU A 76 -17.41 -6.80 -2.37
N GLU A 77 -18.74 -6.67 -2.45
CA GLU A 77 -19.40 -6.19 -3.65
C GLU A 77 -19.20 -4.67 -3.82
N GLY A 78 -18.97 -4.24 -5.06
CA GLY A 78 -18.85 -2.81 -5.38
C GLY A 78 -17.48 -2.20 -5.08
N ILE A 79 -16.51 -2.97 -4.57
CA ILE A 79 -15.18 -2.47 -4.21
C ILE A 79 -14.46 -1.77 -5.39
N ASP A 80 -14.57 -2.29 -6.61
CA ASP A 80 -14.00 -1.67 -7.82
C ASP A 80 -14.61 -0.29 -8.11
N ARG A 81 -15.91 -0.12 -7.83
CA ARG A 81 -16.59 1.16 -8.02
C ARG A 81 -16.13 2.16 -6.97
N ALA A 82 -16.00 1.71 -5.72
CA ALA A 82 -15.48 2.52 -4.62
C ALA A 82 -14.04 2.98 -4.92
N ALA A 83 -13.16 2.07 -5.35
CA ALA A 83 -11.77 2.39 -5.72
C ALA A 83 -11.69 3.42 -6.85
N ARG A 84 -12.54 3.29 -7.88
CA ARG A 84 -12.60 4.26 -9.00
C ARG A 84 -13.11 5.63 -8.58
N ALA A 85 -14.11 5.67 -7.70
CA ALA A 85 -14.61 6.92 -7.15
C ALA A 85 -13.53 7.59 -6.29
N PHE A 86 -12.90 6.83 -5.40
CA PHE A 86 -11.80 7.28 -4.56
C PHE A 86 -10.64 7.84 -5.39
N HIS A 87 -10.19 7.11 -6.40
CA HIS A 87 -9.11 7.58 -7.29
C HIS A 87 -9.47 8.88 -8.03
N ALA A 88 -10.75 9.07 -8.41
CA ALA A 88 -11.18 10.30 -9.09
C ALA A 88 -11.25 11.52 -8.17
N GLU A 89 -11.33 11.31 -6.85
CA GLU A 89 -11.35 12.37 -5.83
C GLU A 89 -9.95 12.83 -5.43
N HIS A 90 -8.91 12.05 -5.76
CA HIS A 90 -7.52 12.33 -5.40
C HIS A 90 -6.69 12.70 -6.62
N GLN A 91 -5.72 13.59 -6.43
CA GLN A 91 -4.90 14.11 -7.51
C GLN A 91 -3.51 13.45 -7.52
N GLU A 92 -3.05 13.07 -8.72
CA GLU A 92 -1.67 12.67 -8.94
C GLU A 92 -0.74 13.91 -8.90
N MET A 93 0.37 13.75 -8.19
CA MET A 93 1.41 14.76 -8.04
C MET A 93 2.72 14.25 -8.63
N SER A 94 3.37 15.10 -9.41
CA SER A 94 4.75 14.85 -9.87
C SER A 94 5.70 15.15 -8.71
N MET A 95 5.88 14.15 -7.84
CA MET A 95 6.72 14.22 -6.65
C MET A 95 7.43 12.88 -6.47
N ASP A 96 8.67 12.94 -5.99
CA ASP A 96 9.42 11.74 -5.62
C ASP A 96 8.84 11.11 -4.34
N ALA A 97 8.63 9.80 -4.32
CA ALA A 97 8.02 9.13 -3.16
C ALA A 97 8.85 9.28 -1.87
N LYS A 98 10.19 9.32 -1.97
CA LYS A 98 11.05 9.52 -0.80
C LYS A 98 10.94 10.95 -0.29
N GLU A 99 10.81 11.93 -1.19
CA GLU A 99 10.50 13.31 -0.81
C GLU A 99 9.18 13.37 -0.02
N TRP A 100 8.12 12.74 -0.52
CA TRP A 100 6.83 12.68 0.18
C TRP A 100 6.96 12.02 1.57
N CYS A 101 7.68 10.89 1.67
CA CYS A 101 7.91 10.19 2.92
C CYS A 101 8.66 11.06 3.94
N THR A 102 9.66 11.81 3.48
CA THR A 102 10.44 12.70 4.35
C THR A 102 9.58 13.87 4.89
N GLN A 103 8.59 14.33 4.12
CA GLN A 103 7.70 15.41 4.52
C GLN A 103 6.60 14.95 5.49
N ASN A 104 6.08 13.73 5.32
CA ASN A 104 4.88 13.26 6.03
C ASN A 104 5.17 12.20 7.11
N LEU A 105 6.30 11.50 7.01
CA LEU A 105 6.67 10.36 7.85
C LEU A 105 8.14 10.48 8.31
N ASP A 106 8.57 11.69 8.72
CA ASP A 106 9.95 12.02 9.07
C ASP A 106 10.58 11.19 10.22
N PHE A 107 9.73 10.47 10.95
CA PHE A 107 10.11 9.56 12.03
C PHE A 107 10.48 8.14 11.57
N ALA A 108 10.23 7.78 10.31
CA ALA A 108 10.52 6.46 9.76
C ALA A 108 11.74 6.46 8.82
N ASP A 109 12.45 5.32 8.76
CA ASP A 109 13.58 5.15 7.84
C ASP A 109 13.11 4.67 6.46
N PHE A 110 13.47 5.46 5.44
CA PHE A 110 13.18 5.21 4.04
C PHE A 110 14.45 5.11 3.18
N SER A 111 15.60 4.77 3.78
CA SER A 111 16.86 4.57 3.07
C SER A 111 16.81 3.53 1.94
N TRP A 112 15.85 2.60 1.99
CA TRP A 112 15.59 1.61 0.96
C TRP A 112 14.92 2.20 -0.30
N LEU A 113 14.34 3.41 -0.23
CA LEU A 113 13.82 4.12 -1.40
C LEU A 113 14.90 4.80 -2.25
N ASP A 114 16.15 4.89 -1.78
CA ASP A 114 17.24 5.60 -2.46
C ASP A 114 17.57 5.02 -3.85
N SER A 115 17.23 3.76 -4.07
CA SER A 115 17.41 3.08 -5.36
C SER A 115 16.17 3.09 -6.26
N GLY A 116 15.01 3.54 -5.76
CA GLY A 116 13.73 3.46 -6.46
C GLY A 116 13.32 4.80 -7.07
N GLU A 117 13.13 4.84 -8.39
CA GLU A 117 12.52 5.98 -9.07
C GLU A 117 10.98 5.84 -9.03
N TYR A 118 10.35 6.46 -8.03
CA TYR A 118 8.89 6.61 -7.92
C TYR A 118 8.52 8.09 -8.07
N THR A 119 8.17 8.50 -9.28
CA THR A 119 8.10 9.91 -9.68
C THR A 119 6.70 10.51 -9.67
N THR A 120 5.69 9.69 -9.44
CA THR A 120 4.29 10.12 -9.38
C THR A 120 3.65 9.54 -8.14
N VAL A 121 3.13 10.42 -7.29
CA VAL A 121 2.52 10.10 -6.01
C VAL A 121 1.04 10.48 -6.05
N MET A 122 0.20 9.67 -5.43
CA MET A 122 -1.15 10.03 -5.03
C MET A 122 -1.24 9.85 -3.52
N GLU A 123 -1.51 10.93 -2.80
CA GLU A 123 -1.66 10.94 -1.35
C GLU A 123 -3.13 10.94 -0.95
N PHE A 124 -3.41 10.42 0.24
CA PHE A 124 -4.72 10.46 0.86
C PHE A 124 -4.60 10.29 2.37
N GLU A 125 -5.68 10.54 3.09
CA GLU A 125 -5.74 10.37 4.55
C GLU A 125 -6.81 9.33 4.90
N ILE A 126 -6.44 8.32 5.67
CA ILE A 126 -7.35 7.29 6.20
C ILE A 126 -7.19 7.26 7.71
N ASP A 127 -8.31 7.35 8.43
CA ASP A 127 -8.34 7.38 9.90
C ASP A 127 -7.38 8.41 10.53
N GLY A 128 -7.19 9.55 9.87
CA GLY A 128 -6.31 10.62 10.31
C GLY A 128 -4.82 10.34 10.15
N GLN A 129 -4.46 9.34 9.33
CA GLN A 129 -3.09 8.98 9.02
C GLN A 129 -2.79 9.20 7.53
N PRO A 130 -1.59 9.72 7.20
CA PRO A 130 -1.19 9.90 5.81
C PRO A 130 -0.90 8.54 5.17
N GLU A 131 -1.49 8.33 3.99
CA GLU A 131 -1.24 7.19 3.12
C GLU A 131 -0.86 7.67 1.72
N MET A 132 -0.11 6.83 1.01
CA MET A 132 0.38 7.16 -0.31
C MET A 132 0.47 5.92 -1.18
N ILE A 133 0.10 6.10 -2.46
CA ILE A 133 0.53 5.21 -3.53
C ILE A 133 1.43 5.98 -4.50
N ALA A 134 2.39 5.29 -5.09
CA ALA A 134 3.25 5.86 -6.10
C ALA A 134 3.49 4.91 -7.27
N GLN A 135 3.85 5.50 -8.40
CA GLN A 135 4.35 4.80 -9.58
C GLN A 135 5.60 5.49 -10.14
N GLY A 136 6.44 4.73 -10.83
CA GLY A 136 7.57 5.24 -11.59
C GLY A 136 8.34 4.11 -12.27
N PRO A 137 9.56 4.37 -12.80
CA PRO A 137 10.40 3.34 -13.40
C PRO A 137 10.75 2.17 -12.47
N ALA A 138 10.73 2.37 -11.14
CA ALA A 138 10.91 1.29 -10.16
C ALA A 138 9.66 0.43 -9.93
N GLY A 139 8.52 0.83 -10.49
CA GLY A 139 7.25 0.11 -10.43
C GLY A 139 6.22 0.83 -9.58
N PHE A 140 5.54 0.09 -8.70
CA PHE A 140 4.48 0.63 -7.85
C PHE A 140 4.83 0.49 -6.37
N LEU A 141 4.35 1.44 -5.57
CA LEU A 141 4.62 1.52 -4.14
C LEU A 141 3.34 1.88 -3.41
N SER A 142 3.05 1.21 -2.30
CA SER A 142 2.02 1.62 -1.35
C SER A 142 2.66 1.79 0.03
N ILE A 143 2.31 2.89 0.70
CA ILE A 143 2.71 3.21 2.06
C ILE A 143 1.48 3.63 2.86
N PHE A 144 1.29 3.01 4.03
CA PHE A 144 0.21 3.37 4.94
C PHE A 144 0.63 3.19 6.40
N VAL A 145 -0.07 3.85 7.32
CA VAL A 145 0.18 3.74 8.77
C VAL A 145 -0.98 3.00 9.42
N ALA A 146 -0.66 1.98 10.21
CA ALA A 146 -1.66 1.22 10.95
C ALA A 146 -1.10 0.75 12.30
N ASP A 147 -2.00 0.31 13.19
CA ASP A 147 -1.61 -0.38 14.42
C ASP A 147 -0.91 -1.70 14.06
N THR A 148 0.17 -2.07 14.77
CA THR A 148 0.92 -3.31 14.45
C THR A 148 0.23 -4.59 14.88
N MET A 149 -0.77 -4.48 15.75
CA MET A 149 -1.60 -5.60 16.19
C MET A 149 -2.63 -5.90 15.10
N ILE A 150 -2.49 -7.03 14.42
CA ILE A 150 -3.51 -7.54 13.50
C ILE A 150 -4.65 -8.12 14.35
N GLY A 151 -5.80 -7.45 14.33
CA GLY A 151 -7.04 -7.88 15.02
C GLY A 151 -7.84 -8.95 14.29
#